data_AF-A0A060Z393-F1
#
_entry.id   AF-A0A060Z393-F1
#
_cell.length_a   1.000
_cell.length_b   1.000
_cell.length_c   1.000
_cell.angle_alpha   90.00
_cell.angle_beta   90.00
_cell.angle_gamma   90.00
#
_symmetry.space_group_name_H-M   'P 1'
#
loop_
_entity.id
_entity.type
_entity.pdbx_description
1 polymer ?
#
loop_
_entity_poly.entity_id
_entity_poly.type
_entity_poly.pdbx_seq_one_letter_code
_entity_poly.pdbx_strand_id
1 'polypeptide(L)'
;TVAVCFQGASANWWNHRHFQHHAKPNVFSKDPDVNSLHVFVLGDKQPVEYGIKKLKYMPYRHQHQYFFLIGPPLLIPVYFHIQILRTMFLRQDWVDLAWSMSFYLRIFCCYYPFFGFFGSVALISFVR
;
A
#
# COMPACT_ATOMS: atom_id res chain seq x y z
N THR A 1 -11.41 10.54 -9.47
CA THR A 1 -10.21 10.41 -10.32
C THR A 1 -9.18 11.49 -10.02
N VAL A 2 -9.49 12.79 -10.17
CA VAL A 2 -8.51 13.90 -9.97
C VAL A 2 -7.99 14.05 -8.52
N ALA A 3 -8.82 13.76 -7.51
CA ALA A 3 -8.44 13.92 -6.11
C ALA A 3 -7.27 13.01 -5.64
N VAL A 4 -7.09 11.84 -6.26
CA VAL A 4 -6.03 10.88 -5.90
C VAL A 4 -4.68 11.33 -6.42
N CYS A 5 -4.64 11.90 -7.65
CA CYS A 5 -3.43 12.47 -8.23
C CYS A 5 -2.90 13.64 -7.40
N PHE A 6 -3.80 14.47 -6.82
CA PHE A 6 -3.42 15.57 -5.94
C PHE A 6 -2.86 15.14 -4.58
N GLN A 7 -2.98 13.87 -4.22
CA GLN A 7 -2.36 13.28 -3.03
C GLN A 7 -1.05 12.53 -3.36
N GLY A 8 -0.55 12.66 -4.60
CA GLY A 8 0.66 11.98 -5.06
C GLY A 8 0.48 10.47 -5.19
N ALA A 9 -0.70 10.01 -5.60
CA ALA A 9 -0.99 8.61 -5.88
C ALA A 9 -1.61 8.45 -7.28
N SER A 10 -1.46 7.28 -7.89
CA SER A 10 -2.03 7.00 -9.21
C SER A 10 -3.53 6.78 -9.13
N ALA A 11 -4.29 7.56 -9.90
CA ALA A 11 -5.73 7.37 -10.03
C ALA A 11 -6.06 6.09 -10.79
N ASN A 12 -5.25 5.71 -11.79
CA ASN A 12 -5.41 4.46 -12.53
C ASN A 12 -5.24 3.24 -11.62
N TRP A 13 -4.19 3.21 -10.80
CA TRP A 13 -3.98 2.16 -9.81
C TRP A 13 -5.14 2.08 -8.81
N TRP A 14 -5.56 3.23 -8.27
CA TRP A 14 -6.65 3.29 -7.30
C TRP A 14 -7.95 2.75 -7.88
N ASN A 15 -8.37 3.25 -9.05
CA ASN A 15 -9.60 2.81 -9.70
C ASN A 15 -9.55 1.31 -10.01
N HIS A 16 -8.42 0.81 -10.53
CA HIS A 16 -8.27 -0.61 -10.83
C HIS A 16 -8.43 -1.50 -9.61
N ARG A 17 -7.71 -1.20 -8.52
CA ARG A 17 -7.81 -1.96 -7.25
C ARG A 17 -9.21 -1.85 -6.67
N HIS A 18 -9.76 -0.64 -6.59
CA HIS A 18 -11.04 -0.37 -5.98
C HIS A 18 -12.18 -1.09 -6.70
N PHE A 19 -12.19 -1.07 -8.04
CA PHE A 19 -13.16 -1.84 -8.81
C PHE A 19 -12.99 -3.36 -8.64
N GLN A 20 -11.75 -3.86 -8.53
CA GLN A 20 -11.51 -5.28 -8.25
C GLN A 20 -12.08 -5.71 -6.89
N HIS A 21 -11.83 -4.91 -5.84
CA HIS A 21 -12.38 -5.13 -4.51
C HIS A 21 -13.92 -5.16 -4.55
N HIS A 22 -14.56 -4.18 -5.19
CA HIS A 22 -16.01 -4.11 -5.29
C HIS A 22 -16.65 -5.17 -6.21
N ALA A 23 -15.90 -5.75 -7.15
CA ALA A 23 -16.41 -6.79 -8.01
C ALA A 23 -16.65 -8.12 -7.26
N LYS A 24 -15.72 -8.52 -6.38
CA LYS A 24 -15.80 -9.78 -5.60
C LYS A 24 -15.13 -9.63 -4.22
N PRO A 25 -15.77 -8.95 -3.26
CA PRO A 25 -15.18 -8.69 -1.94
C PRO A 25 -15.01 -9.97 -1.12
N ASN A 26 -14.01 -9.99 -0.24
CA ASN A 26 -13.73 -11.06 0.72
C ASN A 26 -13.47 -12.45 0.10
N VAL A 27 -13.07 -12.49 -1.17
CA VAL A 27 -12.70 -13.74 -1.85
C VAL A 27 -11.19 -13.77 -2.08
N PHE A 28 -10.51 -14.73 -1.45
CA PHE A 28 -9.07 -14.93 -1.65
C PHE A 28 -8.70 -15.07 -3.13
N SER A 29 -7.55 -14.51 -3.50
CA SER A 29 -7.04 -14.45 -4.88
C SER A 29 -7.88 -13.62 -5.86
N LYS A 30 -9.02 -13.04 -5.45
CA LYS A 30 -9.86 -12.15 -6.26
C LYS A 30 -9.91 -10.74 -5.68
N ASP A 31 -10.12 -10.65 -4.38
CA ASP A 31 -10.07 -9.40 -3.64
C ASP A 31 -8.62 -9.09 -3.26
N PRO A 32 -8.02 -7.99 -3.77
CA PRO A 32 -6.65 -7.60 -3.44
C PRO A 32 -6.49 -7.20 -1.96
N ASP A 33 -7.56 -6.85 -1.25
CA ASP A 33 -7.48 -6.32 0.11
C ASP A 33 -7.40 -7.41 1.19
N VAL A 34 -7.79 -8.65 0.85
CA VAL A 34 -7.65 -9.83 1.74
C VAL A 34 -6.45 -10.72 1.34
N ASN A 35 -5.68 -10.33 0.33
CA ASN A 35 -4.49 -11.06 -0.13
C ASN A 35 -3.21 -10.52 0.53
N SER A 36 -2.97 -10.93 1.77
CA SER A 36 -1.96 -10.37 2.68
C SER A 36 -0.54 -10.95 2.55
N LEU A 37 -0.15 -11.51 1.40
CA LEU A 37 1.20 -12.10 1.18
C LEU A 37 1.64 -13.10 2.26
N HIS A 38 0.71 -13.90 2.80
CA HIS A 38 0.96 -14.84 3.91
C HIS A 38 1.36 -14.20 5.25
N VAL A 39 1.36 -12.87 5.37
CA VAL A 39 1.66 -12.17 6.63
C VAL A 39 0.55 -12.43 7.66
N PHE A 40 -0.68 -12.53 7.16
CA PHE A 40 -1.87 -12.79 7.96
C PHE A 40 -2.65 -13.99 7.41
N VAL A 41 -3.18 -14.80 8.32
CA VAL A 41 -4.28 -15.70 8.02
C VAL A 41 -5.60 -15.02 8.40
N LEU A 42 -6.58 -15.02 7.50
CA LEU A 42 -7.83 -14.29 7.62
C LEU A 42 -9.04 -15.22 7.50
N GLY A 43 -10.11 -14.88 8.22
CA GLY A 43 -11.35 -15.68 8.27
C GLY A 43 -11.15 -17.08 8.85
N ASP A 44 -12.13 -17.95 8.63
CA ASP A 44 -12.15 -19.28 9.28
C ASP A 44 -11.44 -20.36 8.46
N LYS A 45 -11.42 -20.21 7.12
CA LYS A 45 -10.91 -21.26 6.21
C LYS A 45 -9.38 -21.26 6.10
N GLN A 46 -8.77 -20.08 5.96
CA GLN A 46 -7.32 -19.96 5.72
C GLN A 46 -6.47 -20.48 6.90
N PRO A 47 -6.78 -20.18 8.18
CA PRO A 47 -6.02 -20.72 9.31
C PRO A 47 -6.06 -22.26 9.38
N VAL A 48 -7.23 -22.85 9.10
CA VAL A 48 -7.41 -24.32 9.09
C VAL A 48 -6.59 -24.95 7.98
N GLU A 49 -6.66 -24.39 6.76
CA GLU A 49 -5.88 -24.87 5.62
C GLU A 49 -4.37 -24.82 5.91
N TYR A 50 -3.88 -23.73 6.50
CA TYR A 50 -2.46 -23.58 6.84
C TYR A 50 -2.04 -24.58 7.92
N GLY A 51 -2.92 -24.84 8.90
CA GLY A 51 -2.70 -25.85 9.94
C GLY A 51 -2.62 -27.28 9.41
N ILE A 52 -3.48 -27.63 8.44
CA ILE A 52 -3.47 -28.94 7.76
C ILE A 52 -2.22 -29.08 6.89
N LYS A 53 -1.92 -28.07 6.06
CA LYS A 53 -0.76 -28.06 5.16
C LYS A 53 0.58 -27.81 5.88
N LYS A 54 0.56 -27.56 7.19
CA LYS A 54 1.73 -27.22 8.02
C LYS A 54 2.53 -26.03 7.49
N LEU A 55 1.87 -25.04 6.87
CA LEU A 55 2.51 -23.83 6.36
C LEU A 55 2.88 -22.90 7.51
N LYS A 56 4.17 -22.57 7.64
CA LYS A 56 4.73 -21.78 8.76
C LYS A 56 5.57 -20.59 8.29
N TYR A 57 4.99 -19.68 7.52
CA TYR A 57 5.67 -18.46 7.09
C TYR A 57 5.81 -17.42 8.22
N MET A 58 4.80 -17.31 9.09
CA MET A 58 4.74 -16.35 10.20
C MET A 58 4.22 -17.02 11.48
N PRO A 59 4.47 -16.43 12.67
CA PRO A 59 3.96 -16.93 13.94
C PRO A 59 2.46 -16.61 14.11
N TYR A 60 1.59 -17.27 13.33
CA TYR A 60 0.14 -16.96 13.25
C TYR A 60 -0.59 -16.99 14.60
N ARG A 61 -0.13 -17.79 15.57
CA ARG A 61 -0.68 -17.79 16.94
C ARG A 61 -0.58 -16.41 17.61
N HIS A 62 0.47 -15.66 17.28
CA HIS A 62 0.78 -14.34 17.80
C HIS A 62 0.37 -13.22 16.83
N GLN A 63 -0.45 -13.52 15.82
CA GLN A 63 -0.88 -12.54 14.81
C GLN A 63 -1.48 -11.28 15.41
N HIS A 64 -2.27 -11.41 16.48
CA HIS A 64 -2.85 -10.28 17.20
C HIS A 64 -1.80 -9.32 17.79
N GLN A 65 -0.59 -9.81 18.11
CA GLN A 65 0.48 -8.99 18.70
C GLN A 65 1.18 -8.13 17.65
N TYR A 66 1.45 -8.70 16.47
CA TYR A 66 2.15 -7.97 15.40
C TYR A 66 1.21 -7.30 14.39
N PHE A 67 -0.10 -7.58 14.43
CA PHE A 67 -1.06 -6.98 13.50
C PHE A 67 -1.01 -5.45 13.52
N PHE A 68 -1.05 -4.83 14.69
CA PHE A 68 -1.03 -3.36 14.80
C PHE A 68 0.34 -2.75 14.49
N LEU A 69 1.41 -3.53 14.63
CA LEU A 69 2.76 -3.08 14.29
C LEU A 69 3.01 -3.12 12.77
N ILE A 70 2.51 -4.16 12.10
CA ILE A 70 2.80 -4.44 10.69
C ILE A 70 1.66 -3.98 9.77
N GLY A 71 0.42 -4.24 10.13
CA GLY A 71 -0.76 -4.00 9.29
C GLY A 71 -0.93 -2.52 8.96
N PRO A 72 -1.53 -1.70 9.83
CA PRO A 72 -1.77 -0.29 9.52
C PRO A 72 -0.49 0.51 9.19
N PRO A 73 0.63 0.40 9.95
CA PRO A 73 1.81 1.22 9.71
C PRO A 73 2.59 0.89 8.45
N LEU A 74 2.50 -0.33 7.89
CA LEU A 74 3.25 -0.68 6.68
C LEU A 74 2.36 -0.82 5.45
N LEU A 75 1.05 -1.07 5.62
CA LEU A 75 0.16 -1.28 4.48
C LEU A 75 0.07 -0.03 3.59
N ILE A 76 -0.18 1.13 4.18
CA ILE A 76 -0.38 2.37 3.43
C ILE A 76 0.95 2.99 2.98
N PRO A 77 1.90 3.33 3.88
CA PRO A 77 3.08 4.09 3.48
C PRO A 77 4.13 3.24 2.76
N VAL A 78 4.15 1.92 2.95
CA VAL A 78 5.15 1.04 2.32
C VAL A 78 4.53 0.22 1.20
N TYR A 79 3.59 -0.67 1.53
CA TYR A 79 3.10 -1.67 0.56
C TYR A 79 2.34 -1.02 -0.60
N PHE A 80 1.35 -0.17 -0.32
CA PHE A 80 0.62 0.53 -1.37
C PHE A 80 1.51 1.50 -2.13
N HIS A 81 2.41 2.20 -1.45
CA HIS A 81 3.33 3.11 -2.11
C HIS A 81 4.21 2.37 -3.15
N ILE A 82 4.81 1.24 -2.76
CA ILE A 82 5.59 0.39 -3.69
C ILE A 82 4.71 -0.11 -4.84
N GLN A 83 3.49 -0.58 -4.56
CA GLN A 83 2.61 -1.06 -5.61
C GLN A 83 2.19 0.04 -6.60
N ILE A 84 1.90 1.24 -6.10
CA ILE A 84 1.53 2.39 -6.93
C ILE A 84 2.69 2.73 -7.86
N LEU A 85 3.91 2.88 -7.33
CA LEU A 85 5.11 3.16 -8.12
C LEU A 85 5.35 2.06 -9.15
N ARG A 86 5.38 0.79 -8.72
CA ARG A 86 5.57 -0.36 -9.59
C ARG A 86 4.53 -0.39 -10.72
N THR A 87 3.27 -0.11 -10.41
CA THR A 87 2.20 -0.11 -11.42
C THR A 87 2.39 1.00 -12.43
N MET A 88 2.70 2.22 -11.98
CA MET A 88 2.94 3.35 -12.89
C MET A 88 4.09 3.06 -13.86
N PHE A 89 5.18 2.46 -13.39
CA PHE A 89 6.30 2.08 -14.26
C PHE A 89 5.96 0.92 -15.20
N LEU A 90 5.34 -0.16 -14.70
CA LEU A 90 5.03 -1.34 -15.51
C LEU A 90 3.94 -1.10 -16.55
N ARG A 91 2.93 -0.29 -16.22
CA ARG A 91 1.83 0.06 -17.14
C ARG A 91 2.11 1.31 -17.96
N GLN A 92 3.26 1.95 -17.72
CA GLN A 92 3.65 3.20 -18.40
C GLN A 92 2.61 4.32 -18.22
N ASP A 93 2.04 4.44 -17.01
CA ASP A 93 1.09 5.50 -16.65
C ASP A 93 1.83 6.84 -16.45
N TRP A 94 2.42 7.38 -17.51
CA TRP A 94 3.30 8.55 -17.46
C TRP A 94 2.64 9.81 -16.92
N VAL A 95 1.34 9.99 -17.19
CA VAL A 95 0.57 11.14 -16.70
C VAL A 95 0.45 11.07 -15.17
N ASP A 96 0.08 9.91 -14.62
CA ASP A 96 -0.01 9.69 -13.17
C ASP A 96 1.37 9.82 -12.51
N LEU A 97 2.42 9.31 -13.17
CA LEU A 97 3.80 9.45 -12.69
C LEU A 97 4.23 10.92 -12.64
N ALA A 98 3.94 11.71 -13.68
CA ALA A 98 4.26 13.14 -13.72
C ALA A 98 3.55 13.89 -12.59
N TRP A 99 2.25 13.65 -12.38
CA TRP A 99 1.51 14.25 -11.26
C TRP A 99 2.06 13.85 -9.90
N SER A 100 2.40 12.58 -9.71
CA SER A 100 3.02 12.08 -8.48
C SER A 100 4.35 12.79 -8.21
N MET A 101 5.23 12.86 -9.21
CA MET A 101 6.52 13.54 -9.07
C MET A 101 6.37 15.04 -8.79
N SER A 102 5.45 15.72 -9.48
CA SER A 102 5.15 17.13 -9.22
C SER A 102 4.63 17.35 -7.80
N PHE A 103 3.79 16.45 -7.28
CA PHE A 103 3.32 16.53 -5.90
C PHE A 103 4.48 16.46 -4.91
N TYR A 104 5.35 15.44 -5.02
CA TYR A 104 6.48 15.27 -4.11
C TYR A 104 7.52 16.38 -4.23
N LEU A 105 7.81 16.83 -5.45
CA LEU A 105 8.71 17.95 -5.69
C LEU A 105 8.18 19.23 -5.06
N ARG A 106 6.88 19.52 -5.21
CA ARG A 106 6.25 20.69 -4.59
C ARG A 106 6.39 20.64 -3.08
N ILE A 107 6.05 19.52 -2.44
CA ILE A 107 6.16 19.36 -0.98
C ILE A 107 7.62 19.53 -0.55
N PHE A 108 8.57 18.90 -1.24
CA PHE A 108 9.99 19.04 -0.96
C PHE A 108 10.43 20.50 -1.03
N CYS A 109 10.17 21.20 -2.13
CA CYS A 109 10.55 22.60 -2.30
C CYS A 109 9.89 23.54 -1.27
N CYS A 110 8.64 23.28 -0.87
CA CYS A 110 7.96 24.06 0.16
C CYS A 110 8.61 23.91 1.54
N TYR A 111 9.05 22.71 1.89
CA TYR A 111 9.57 22.41 3.22
C TYR A 111 11.09 22.47 3.33
N TYR A 112 11.81 22.46 2.20
CA TYR A 112 13.27 22.53 2.15
C TYR A 112 13.85 23.74 2.89
N PRO A 113 13.31 24.97 2.75
CA PRO A 113 13.83 26.13 3.48
C PRO A 113 13.68 26.04 5.00
N PHE A 114 12.70 25.26 5.49
CA PHE A 114 12.37 25.17 6.92
C PHE A 114 13.10 24.02 7.61
N PHE A 115 13.25 22.89 6.92
CA PHE A 115 13.73 21.63 7.51
C PHE A 115 15.04 21.13 6.90
N GLY A 116 15.57 21.79 5.87
CA GLY A 116 16.71 21.32 5.09
C GLY A 116 16.42 20.01 4.36
N PHE A 117 17.42 19.49 3.64
CA PHE A 117 17.27 18.28 2.82
C PHE A 117 16.71 17.08 3.63
N PHE A 118 17.40 16.71 4.72
CA PHE A 118 17.03 15.52 5.50
C PHE A 118 15.69 15.68 6.22
N GLY A 119 15.40 16.87 6.75
CA GLY A 119 14.13 17.11 7.44
C GLY A 119 12.94 17.13 6.49
N SER A 120 13.08 17.66 5.26
CA SER A 120 12.03 17.59 4.25
C SER A 120 11.78 16.17 3.75
N VAL A 121 12.84 15.37 3.56
CA VAL A 121 12.69 13.95 3.20
C VAL A 121 11.97 13.19 4.31
N ALA A 122 12.37 13.39 5.57
CA ALA A 122 11.71 12.76 6.72
C ALA A 122 10.22 13.15 6.79
N LEU A 123 9.88 14.43 6.62
CA LEU A 123 8.50 14.90 6.61
C LEU A 123 7.67 14.20 5.54
N ILE A 124 8.19 14.10 4.31
CA ILE A 124 7.53 13.40 3.20
C ILE A 124 7.31 11.91 3.50
N SER A 125 8.24 11.27 4.22
CA SER A 125 8.14 9.85 4.57
C SER A 125 7.18 9.54 5.71
N PHE A 126 7.06 10.43 6.71
CA PHE A 126 6.30 10.16 7.95
C PHE A 126 4.94 10.86 8.05
N VAL A 127 4.74 11.99 7.35
CA VAL A 127 3.51 12.81 7.44
C VAL A 127 2.59 12.61 6.23
N ARG A 128 3.01 11.78 5.27
CA ARG A 128 2.18 11.38 4.14
C ARG A 128 0.96 10.58 4.59
#